data_AF-A0A973UX33-F1
#
_entry.id   AF-A0A973UX33-F1
#
_cell.length_a   1.000
_cell.length_b   1.000
_cell.length_c   1.000
_cell.angle_alpha   90.00
_cell.angle_beta   90.00
_cell.angle_gamma   90.00
#
_symmetry.space_group_name_H-M   'P 1'
#
loop_
_entity.id
_entity.type
_entity.pdbx_description
1 polymer ?
#
loop_
_entity_poly.entity_id
_entity_poly.type
_entity_poly.pdbx_seq_one_letter_code
_entity_poly.pdbx_strand_id
1 'polypeptide(L)'
;MVNGTTLRTAWSRNLDTPLRRFLRTSTAGAAFLLAASVLALVWANVDMASYQRVWATELSVHFGHWGVELTLQEWINSGLMTFFFFVVGLETRREFDLGELRERRRFALPLAAGTAGILVPIAIYLLVNAGESSVRGWGAAMSTDTAFALGMLALIGPRLPERLRMFLLTVTVVDDFLALVVIAVFYSSAISLGPLLFGLATFVVILAARLARFRYGPVYFLLGVVAWFAFLGSGVDPLVVGLAMGLATYAYPAPRSELERATDLFRTFREQPTPELEREAREGLKMAVSPNERLQAIYHPWTSYLIVPLFALANVGIVLDGEFLARAATSPITLGILAAFVIGKPIGIVGGTRLVTMLSRGRLRPPVGWAAVTGAGTIAGIGFTVSLLVATIAFDGAAEEEAKLGVLAAALLASGITWLLFRVIARLSPLRRAQALVGGAESIVDLAVDVDHERDHVRGRADALITIVEYGDFECPHCGNAEPVIRELMSGHGEVTYVWRHLPLTDVHPHAQLAAEAAEAAADQGMFWQMHDLLLAHQGDLDIADLVRYAEELGLSVDRFEEHLRTREGAARVAEDVDSADLSGVSGTPTFFVNGRRHHGAYDIESLTAAVKAAKVRAAVTA
;
A
#
# COMPACT_ATOMS: atom_id res chain seq x y z
N MET A 1 25.63 42.99 4.83
CA MET A 1 25.94 41.66 4.24
C MET A 1 26.21 40.71 5.39
N VAL A 2 25.18 39.97 5.83
CA VAL A 2 25.28 38.97 6.90
C VAL A 2 24.66 37.70 6.34
N ASN A 3 25.48 36.66 6.23
CA ASN A 3 25.10 35.36 5.69
C ASN A 3 24.11 34.67 6.63
N GLY A 4 22.87 34.50 6.18
CA GLY A 4 21.86 33.65 6.82
C GLY A 4 22.15 32.18 6.57
N THR A 5 22.89 31.54 7.47
CA THR A 5 22.92 30.09 7.57
C THR A 5 21.60 29.63 8.20
N THR A 6 20.66 29.20 7.36
CA THR A 6 19.51 28.41 7.80
C THR A 6 20.02 27.19 8.56
N LEU A 7 19.79 27.14 9.87
CA LEU A 7 19.96 25.96 10.71
C LEU A 7 18.93 24.91 10.28
N ARG A 8 19.20 24.22 9.17
CA ARG A 8 18.54 22.96 8.85
C ARG A 8 19.10 21.93 9.83
N THR A 9 18.37 21.64 10.90
CA THR A 9 18.73 20.60 11.86
C THR A 9 18.85 19.25 11.17
N ALA A 10 19.81 18.43 11.63
CA ALA A 10 20.12 17.10 11.09
C ALA A 10 18.93 16.11 11.11
N TRP A 11 17.85 16.44 11.84
CA TRP A 11 16.62 15.66 11.94
C TRP A 11 15.78 15.67 10.66
N SER A 12 15.84 16.73 9.84
CA SER A 12 15.03 16.81 8.60
C SER A 12 15.55 15.91 7.47
N ARG A 13 16.69 15.24 7.64
CA ARG A 13 17.33 14.42 6.59
C ARG A 13 16.92 12.94 6.61
N ASN A 14 16.28 12.44 7.67
CA ASN A 14 16.16 10.99 7.88
C ASN A 14 14.74 10.43 8.04
N LEU A 15 13.69 11.22 7.84
CA LEU A 15 12.32 10.67 7.77
C LEU A 15 12.03 10.22 6.34
N ASP A 16 12.63 9.11 5.93
CA ASP A 16 12.15 8.34 4.78
C ASP A 16 10.67 8.01 5.06
N THR A 17 9.75 8.55 4.26
CA THR A 17 8.33 8.21 4.38
C THR A 17 8.14 6.69 4.26
N PRO A 18 7.17 6.08 4.96
CA PRO A 18 6.91 4.64 4.87
C PRO A 18 6.79 4.15 3.42
N LEU A 19 6.19 4.97 2.56
CA LEU A 19 6.09 4.71 1.13
C LEU A 19 7.43 4.80 0.39
N ARG A 20 8.30 5.80 0.66
CA ARG A 20 9.66 5.84 0.08
C ARG A 20 10.48 4.63 0.51
N ARG A 21 10.34 4.19 1.76
CA ARG A 21 10.96 2.94 2.25
C ARG A 21 10.41 1.72 1.51
N PHE A 22 9.08 1.59 1.39
CA PHE A 22 8.42 0.52 0.65
C PHE A 22 8.81 0.48 -0.83
N LEU A 23 8.90 1.64 -1.50
CA LEU A 23 9.31 1.74 -2.91
C LEU A 23 10.80 1.42 -3.11
N ARG A 24 11.66 1.85 -2.17
CA ARG A 24 13.06 1.43 -2.17
C ARG A 24 13.15 -0.08 -1.96
N THR A 25 12.32 -0.64 -1.10
CA THR A 25 12.20 -2.10 -0.89
C THR A 25 11.68 -2.82 -2.12
N SER A 26 10.68 -2.28 -2.83
CA SER A 26 10.12 -2.89 -4.04
C SER A 26 11.12 -2.86 -5.21
N THR A 27 11.82 -1.73 -5.39
CA THR A 27 12.85 -1.59 -6.44
C THR A 27 14.07 -2.46 -6.13
N ALA A 28 14.53 -2.47 -4.88
CA ALA A 28 15.61 -3.34 -4.45
C ALA A 28 15.20 -4.83 -4.57
N GLY A 29 13.99 -5.19 -4.15
CA GLY A 29 13.44 -6.54 -4.26
C GLY A 29 13.41 -7.02 -5.71
N ALA A 30 12.92 -6.19 -6.64
CA ALA A 30 12.96 -6.48 -8.08
C ALA A 30 14.41 -6.64 -8.61
N ALA A 31 15.37 -5.88 -8.11
CA ALA A 31 16.78 -6.05 -8.48
C ALA A 31 17.37 -7.37 -7.95
N PHE A 32 17.08 -7.75 -6.71
CA PHE A 32 17.46 -9.06 -6.15
C PHE A 32 16.82 -10.21 -6.93
N LEU A 33 15.54 -10.07 -7.28
CA LEU A 33 14.81 -11.05 -8.08
C LEU A 33 15.45 -11.23 -9.46
N LEU A 34 15.75 -10.13 -10.16
CA LEU A 34 16.43 -10.16 -11.45
C LEU A 34 17.82 -10.79 -11.34
N ALA A 35 18.60 -10.42 -10.32
CA ALA A 35 19.92 -10.98 -10.08
C ALA A 35 19.86 -12.50 -9.84
N ALA A 36 18.92 -12.97 -9.02
CA ALA A 36 18.70 -14.39 -8.77
C ALA A 36 18.26 -15.14 -10.04
N SER A 37 17.41 -14.53 -10.86
CA SER A 37 16.96 -15.10 -12.15
C SER A 37 18.15 -15.25 -13.12
N VAL A 38 18.97 -14.21 -13.24
CA VAL A 38 20.19 -14.26 -14.08
C VAL A 38 21.16 -15.32 -13.55
N LEU A 39 21.36 -15.38 -12.23
CA LEU A 39 22.22 -16.39 -11.61
C LEU A 39 21.71 -17.82 -11.86
N ALA A 40 20.39 -18.04 -11.80
CA ALA A 40 19.79 -19.33 -12.13
C ALA A 40 20.08 -19.75 -13.56
N LEU A 41 19.87 -18.83 -14.52
CA LEU A 41 20.16 -19.08 -15.93
C LEU A 41 21.64 -19.36 -16.16
N VAL A 42 22.53 -18.55 -15.58
CA VAL A 42 23.98 -18.77 -15.70
C VAL A 42 24.38 -20.12 -15.11
N TRP A 43 23.91 -20.47 -13.92
CA TRP A 43 24.23 -21.74 -13.28
C TRP A 43 23.72 -22.94 -14.10
N ALA A 44 22.47 -22.91 -14.52
CA ALA A 44 21.86 -23.95 -15.35
C ALA A 44 22.59 -24.17 -16.68
N ASN A 45 23.14 -23.11 -17.29
CA ASN A 45 23.88 -23.20 -18.56
C ASN A 45 25.36 -23.54 -18.39
N VAL A 46 25.95 -23.30 -17.22
CA VAL A 46 27.32 -23.70 -16.90
C VAL A 46 27.39 -25.18 -16.53
N ASP A 47 26.49 -25.64 -15.65
CA ASP A 47 26.41 -27.04 -15.22
C ASP A 47 24.97 -27.37 -14.75
N MET A 48 24.16 -27.84 -15.70
CA MET A 48 22.78 -28.26 -15.43
C MET A 48 22.71 -29.43 -14.44
N ALA A 49 23.69 -30.35 -14.47
CA ALA A 49 23.68 -31.51 -13.59
C ALA A 49 23.91 -31.09 -12.12
N SER A 50 24.79 -30.12 -11.88
CA SER A 50 24.99 -29.53 -10.56
C SER A 50 23.76 -28.76 -10.09
N TYR A 51 23.16 -27.95 -10.97
CA TYR A 51 21.92 -27.22 -10.67
C TYR A 51 20.79 -28.16 -10.25
N GLN A 52 20.49 -29.18 -11.06
CA GLN A 52 19.46 -30.17 -10.75
C GLN A 52 19.76 -30.94 -9.47
N ARG A 53 21.02 -31.35 -9.24
CA ARG A 53 21.39 -32.10 -8.03
C ARG A 53 21.09 -31.33 -6.75
N VAL A 54 21.35 -30.02 -6.73
CA VAL A 54 21.03 -29.18 -5.58
C VAL A 54 19.52 -29.13 -5.36
N TRP A 55 18.75 -28.79 -6.39
CA TRP A 55 17.30 -28.58 -6.22
C TRP A 55 16.50 -29.87 -6.02
N ALA A 56 16.97 -30.98 -6.59
CA ALA A 56 16.43 -32.33 -6.39
C ALA A 56 16.91 -32.99 -5.08
N THR A 57 17.71 -32.31 -4.26
CA THR A 57 18.10 -32.87 -2.95
C THR A 57 16.84 -33.02 -2.08
N GLU A 58 16.58 -34.23 -1.62
CA GLU A 58 15.45 -34.53 -0.74
C GLU A 58 15.77 -34.13 0.70
N LEU A 59 14.87 -33.34 1.30
CA LEU A 59 14.89 -33.01 2.71
C LEU A 59 13.61 -33.56 3.34
N SER A 60 13.77 -34.51 4.25
CA SER A 60 12.65 -35.13 4.94
C SER A 60 12.58 -34.73 6.41
N VAL A 61 11.36 -34.53 6.90
CA VAL A 61 11.06 -34.23 8.31
C VAL A 61 10.05 -35.25 8.80
N HIS A 62 10.44 -36.08 9.77
CA HIS A 62 9.60 -37.14 10.33
C HIS A 62 9.39 -36.96 11.83
N PHE A 63 8.16 -37.17 12.28
CA PHE A 63 7.73 -37.26 13.67
C PHE A 63 7.03 -38.61 13.89
N GLY A 64 7.82 -39.62 14.28
CA GLY A 64 7.32 -40.99 14.38
C GLY A 64 7.02 -41.57 13.00
N HIS A 65 5.77 -41.99 12.78
CA HIS A 65 5.31 -42.53 11.48
C HIS A 65 4.73 -41.46 10.54
N TRP A 66 4.57 -40.23 11.03
CA TRP A 66 4.17 -39.10 10.20
C TRP A 66 5.42 -38.41 9.70
N GLY A 67 5.46 -38.07 8.43
CA GLY A 67 6.56 -37.28 7.90
C GLY A 67 6.25 -36.75 6.52
N VAL A 68 7.08 -35.81 6.11
CA VAL A 68 7.00 -35.17 4.81
C VAL A 68 8.37 -35.26 4.18
N GLU A 69 8.38 -35.77 2.95
CA GLU A 69 9.55 -35.88 2.09
C GLU A 69 9.32 -34.93 0.93
N LEU A 70 10.15 -33.90 0.82
CA LEU A 70 10.08 -32.91 -0.26
C LEU A 70 11.50 -32.61 -0.73
N THR A 71 11.64 -32.32 -2.02
CA THR A 71 12.85 -31.74 -2.60
C THR A 71 13.09 -30.33 -2.07
N LEU A 72 14.34 -29.83 -2.14
CA LEU A 72 14.63 -28.45 -1.79
C LEU A 72 13.80 -27.45 -2.61
N GLN A 73 13.53 -27.76 -3.88
CA GLN A 73 12.66 -26.95 -4.73
C GLN A 73 11.22 -26.89 -4.18
N GLU A 74 10.65 -28.03 -3.80
CA GLU A 74 9.29 -28.09 -3.22
C GLU A 74 9.20 -27.41 -1.85
N TRP A 75 10.23 -27.52 -1.01
CA TRP A 75 10.30 -26.76 0.25
C TRP A 75 10.25 -25.25 0.01
N ILE A 76 10.85 -24.76 -1.07
CA ILE A 76 10.76 -23.35 -1.46
C ILE A 76 9.37 -23.04 -2.01
N ASN A 77 8.88 -23.86 -2.94
CA ASN A 77 7.64 -23.65 -3.69
C ASN A 77 6.38 -23.74 -2.85
N SER A 78 6.32 -24.66 -1.88
CA SER A 78 5.15 -24.85 -1.00
C SER A 78 5.41 -24.32 0.40
N GLY A 79 6.65 -24.37 0.89
CA GLY A 79 7.01 -23.89 2.24
C GLY A 79 7.26 -22.39 2.29
N LEU A 80 8.36 -21.92 1.69
CA LEU A 80 8.74 -20.50 1.77
C LEU A 80 7.73 -19.58 1.08
N MET A 81 7.18 -19.97 -0.07
CA MET A 81 6.15 -19.20 -0.75
C MET A 81 4.85 -19.06 0.07
N THR A 82 4.61 -19.90 1.08
CA THR A 82 3.48 -19.70 2.01
C THR A 82 3.60 -18.36 2.74
N PHE A 83 4.83 -17.93 3.07
CA PHE A 83 5.06 -16.61 3.67
C PHE A 83 4.85 -15.48 2.67
N PHE A 84 5.13 -15.69 1.39
CA PHE A 84 4.79 -14.72 0.35
C PHE A 84 3.27 -14.51 0.28
N PHE A 85 2.49 -15.60 0.19
CA PHE A 85 1.03 -15.51 0.19
C PHE A 85 0.45 -15.01 1.52
N PHE A 86 1.15 -15.22 2.64
CA PHE A 86 0.82 -14.59 3.91
C PHE A 86 0.92 -13.06 3.84
N VAL A 87 2.03 -12.52 3.31
CA VAL A 87 2.18 -11.07 3.09
C VAL A 87 1.14 -10.54 2.10
N VAL A 88 0.85 -11.27 1.02
CA VAL A 88 -0.24 -10.92 0.08
C VAL A 88 -1.59 -10.87 0.81
N GLY A 89 -1.87 -11.82 1.72
CA GLY A 89 -3.08 -11.83 2.53
C GLY A 89 -3.16 -10.66 3.51
N LEU A 90 -2.03 -10.27 4.12
CA LEU A 90 -1.96 -9.06 4.95
C LEU A 90 -2.28 -7.81 4.14
N GLU A 91 -1.71 -7.67 2.94
CA GLU A 91 -1.94 -6.51 2.09
C GLU A 91 -3.38 -6.47 1.57
N THR A 92 -3.91 -7.61 1.15
CA THR A 92 -5.32 -7.76 0.77
C THR A 92 -6.24 -7.29 1.90
N ARG A 93 -5.97 -7.72 3.13
CA ARG A 93 -6.76 -7.31 4.29
C ARG A 93 -6.64 -5.81 4.58
N ARG A 94 -5.43 -5.25 4.47
CA ARG A 94 -5.17 -3.83 4.67
C ARG A 94 -5.92 -2.97 3.64
N GLU A 95 -5.94 -3.39 2.38
CA GLU A 95 -6.70 -2.70 1.32
C GLU A 95 -8.22 -2.75 1.57
N PHE A 96 -8.75 -3.84 2.12
CA PHE A 96 -10.16 -3.93 2.53
C PHE A 96 -10.50 -3.06 3.74
N ASP A 97 -9.62 -2.97 4.73
CA ASP A 97 -9.87 -2.23 5.97
C ASP A 97 -9.60 -0.71 5.82
N LEU A 98 -8.51 -0.34 5.14
CA LEU A 98 -7.99 1.04 5.07
C LEU A 98 -7.82 1.60 3.66
N GLY A 99 -7.78 0.76 2.63
CA GLY A 99 -7.43 1.14 1.25
C GLY A 99 -8.62 1.44 0.34
N GLU A 100 -8.38 1.36 -0.98
CA GLU A 100 -9.39 1.70 -1.99
C GLU A 100 -10.55 0.68 -2.04
N LEU A 101 -10.34 -0.54 -1.51
CA LEU A 101 -11.36 -1.60 -1.47
C LEU A 101 -12.39 -1.42 -0.35
N ARG A 102 -12.16 -0.48 0.58
CA ARG A 102 -13.10 -0.16 1.68
C ARG A 102 -14.48 0.27 1.14
N GLU A 103 -14.50 1.05 0.06
CA GLU A 103 -15.75 1.55 -0.52
C GLU A 103 -16.32 0.57 -1.55
N ARG A 104 -17.45 -0.08 -1.20
CA ARG A 104 -18.11 -1.10 -2.04
C ARG A 104 -18.40 -0.64 -3.48
N ARG A 105 -18.67 0.66 -3.69
CA ARG A 105 -18.94 1.23 -5.02
C ARG A 105 -17.68 1.27 -5.89
N ARG A 106 -16.53 1.54 -5.30
CA ARG A 106 -15.23 1.65 -6.00
C ARG A 106 -14.55 0.29 -6.17
N PHE A 107 -14.85 -0.67 -5.29
CA PHE A 107 -14.42 -2.07 -5.40
C PHE A 107 -14.71 -2.72 -6.77
N ALA A 108 -15.81 -2.32 -7.41
CA ALA A 108 -16.23 -2.89 -8.70
C ALA A 108 -15.19 -2.72 -9.82
N LEU A 109 -14.42 -1.62 -9.81
CA LEU A 109 -13.41 -1.35 -10.84
C LEU A 109 -12.18 -2.25 -10.70
N PRO A 110 -11.47 -2.29 -9.56
CA PRO A 110 -10.36 -3.21 -9.37
C PRO A 110 -10.78 -4.69 -9.49
N LEU A 111 -11.97 -5.05 -8.99
CA LEU A 111 -12.48 -6.41 -9.13
C LEU A 111 -12.67 -6.78 -10.61
N ALA A 112 -13.33 -5.93 -11.40
CA ALA A 112 -13.53 -6.20 -12.82
C ALA A 112 -12.23 -6.19 -13.62
N ALA A 113 -11.31 -5.28 -13.30
CA ALA A 113 -9.99 -5.22 -13.92
C ALA A 113 -9.14 -6.46 -13.61
N GLY A 114 -9.11 -6.91 -12.35
CA GLY A 114 -8.40 -8.11 -11.92
C GLY A 114 -9.02 -9.38 -12.51
N THR A 115 -10.34 -9.55 -12.39
CA THR A 115 -11.04 -10.71 -12.96
C THR A 115 -10.89 -10.81 -14.48
N ALA A 116 -11.11 -9.73 -15.22
CA ALA A 116 -10.87 -9.70 -16.67
C ALA A 116 -9.38 -9.86 -17.01
N GLY A 117 -8.49 -9.34 -16.15
CA GLY A 117 -7.04 -9.53 -16.18
C GLY A 117 -6.58 -10.96 -15.97
N ILE A 118 -7.45 -11.87 -15.52
CA ILE A 118 -7.21 -13.32 -15.45
C ILE A 118 -7.90 -14.04 -16.59
N LEU A 119 -9.20 -13.78 -16.78
CA LEU A 119 -10.04 -14.51 -17.72
C LEU A 119 -9.62 -14.32 -19.18
N VAL A 120 -9.22 -13.09 -19.56
CA VAL A 120 -8.83 -12.80 -20.95
C VAL A 120 -7.49 -13.47 -21.31
N PRO A 121 -6.41 -13.38 -20.51
CA PRO A 121 -5.19 -14.16 -20.73
C PRO A 121 -5.45 -15.67 -20.85
N ILE A 122 -6.25 -16.24 -19.95
CA ILE A 122 -6.61 -17.66 -19.99
C ILE A 122 -7.31 -18.01 -21.31
N ALA A 123 -8.31 -17.22 -21.71
CA ALA A 123 -9.03 -17.45 -22.96
C ALA A 123 -8.08 -17.40 -24.17
N ILE A 124 -7.14 -16.45 -24.21
CA ILE A 124 -6.13 -16.37 -25.28
C ILE A 124 -5.22 -17.60 -25.27
N TYR A 125 -4.74 -18.02 -24.10
CA TYR A 125 -3.91 -19.22 -23.98
C TYR A 125 -4.64 -20.47 -24.50
N LEU A 126 -5.90 -20.66 -24.08
CA LEU A 126 -6.73 -21.79 -24.49
C LEU A 126 -7.03 -21.78 -26.00
N LEU A 127 -7.20 -20.60 -26.60
CA LEU A 127 -7.39 -20.48 -28.04
C LEU A 127 -6.12 -20.84 -28.82
N VAL A 128 -4.95 -20.40 -28.36
CA VAL A 128 -3.67 -20.72 -29.00
C VAL A 128 -3.32 -22.21 -28.87
N ASN A 129 -3.68 -22.82 -27.76
CA ASN A 129 -3.42 -24.25 -27.47
C ASN A 129 -4.62 -25.14 -27.81
N ALA A 130 -5.61 -24.65 -28.57
CA ALA A 130 -6.81 -25.41 -28.85
C ALA A 130 -6.50 -26.70 -29.64
N GLY A 131 -6.88 -27.85 -29.07
CA GLY A 131 -6.62 -29.16 -29.66
C GLY A 131 -5.27 -29.79 -29.26
N GLU A 132 -4.45 -29.10 -28.47
CA GLU A 132 -3.17 -29.59 -27.98
C GLU A 132 -3.28 -30.18 -26.56
N SER A 133 -2.32 -31.02 -26.17
CA SER A 133 -2.24 -31.58 -24.81
C SER A 133 -1.86 -30.53 -23.75
N SER A 134 -1.25 -29.42 -24.18
CA SER A 134 -0.81 -28.29 -23.36
C SER A 134 -1.95 -27.48 -22.72
N VAL A 135 -3.20 -27.69 -23.14
CA VAL A 135 -4.39 -26.99 -22.61
C VAL A 135 -4.46 -27.02 -21.08
N ARG A 136 -3.95 -28.08 -20.43
CA ARG A 136 -3.99 -28.23 -18.96
C ARG A 136 -3.20 -27.16 -18.20
N GLY A 137 -2.21 -26.51 -18.80
CA GLY A 137 -1.40 -25.50 -18.13
C GLY A 137 -1.86 -24.06 -18.30
N TRP A 138 -3.15 -23.84 -18.57
CA TRP A 138 -3.74 -22.50 -18.70
C TRP A 138 -3.51 -21.59 -17.49
N GLY A 139 -3.37 -22.14 -16.29
CA GLY A 139 -3.05 -21.39 -15.08
C GLY A 139 -1.66 -20.76 -15.08
N ALA A 140 -0.72 -21.25 -15.91
CA ALA A 140 0.59 -20.61 -16.08
C ALA A 140 0.50 -19.26 -16.80
N ALA A 141 -0.65 -18.97 -17.43
CA ALA A 141 -0.89 -17.78 -18.24
C ALA A 141 -1.90 -16.80 -17.59
N MET A 142 -1.99 -16.78 -16.25
CA MET A 142 -3.03 -16.02 -15.54
C MET A 142 -2.55 -14.89 -14.62
N SER A 143 -1.41 -15.05 -13.93
CA SER A 143 -1.07 -14.24 -12.75
C SER A 143 -0.20 -13.02 -13.06
N THR A 144 -0.01 -12.15 -12.08
CA THR A 144 0.87 -10.98 -12.13
C THR A 144 1.81 -11.00 -10.93
N ASP A 145 3.10 -10.86 -11.15
CA ASP A 145 4.07 -10.63 -10.07
C ASP A 145 4.05 -9.16 -9.65
N THR A 146 3.29 -8.87 -8.60
CA THR A 146 3.14 -7.52 -8.03
C THR A 146 4.50 -6.87 -7.71
N ALA A 147 5.41 -7.60 -7.08
CA ALA A 147 6.69 -7.06 -6.63
C ALA A 147 7.58 -6.69 -7.81
N PHE A 148 7.66 -7.56 -8.82
CA PHE A 148 8.46 -7.29 -10.00
C PHE A 148 7.84 -6.20 -10.88
N ALA A 149 6.51 -6.21 -11.06
CA ALA A 149 5.80 -5.19 -11.81
C ALA A 149 5.97 -3.79 -11.22
N LEU A 150 5.81 -3.64 -9.89
CA LEU A 150 6.01 -2.36 -9.20
C LEU A 150 7.48 -1.92 -9.24
N GLY A 151 8.43 -2.84 -9.06
CA GLY A 151 9.86 -2.54 -9.15
C GLY A 151 10.29 -2.08 -10.55
N MET A 152 9.82 -2.77 -11.61
CA MET A 152 10.07 -2.36 -12.99
C MET A 152 9.41 -1.03 -13.33
N LEU A 153 8.18 -0.79 -12.83
CA LEU A 153 7.50 0.49 -13.01
C LEU A 153 8.27 1.65 -12.35
N ALA A 154 8.86 1.41 -11.19
CA ALA A 154 9.72 2.39 -10.51
C ALA A 154 10.99 2.73 -11.30
N LEU A 155 11.59 1.74 -11.98
CA LEU A 155 12.74 1.93 -12.86
C LEU A 155 12.38 2.65 -14.16
N ILE A 156 11.29 2.25 -14.81
CA ILE A 156 10.84 2.81 -16.10
C ILE A 156 10.37 4.26 -15.94
N GLY A 157 9.69 4.57 -14.84
CA GLY A 157 8.99 5.83 -14.67
C GLY A 157 9.05 6.36 -13.24
N PRO A 158 10.21 6.85 -12.76
CA PRO A 158 10.31 7.42 -11.42
C PRO A 158 9.38 8.62 -11.21
N ARG A 159 9.08 9.37 -12.29
CA ARG A 159 8.21 10.55 -12.29
C ARG A 159 6.73 10.23 -12.58
N LEU A 160 6.33 8.96 -12.61
CA LEU A 160 4.94 8.59 -12.81
C LEU A 160 4.11 8.87 -11.54
N PRO A 161 2.81 9.22 -11.67
CA PRO A 161 1.95 9.50 -10.53
C PRO A 161 1.89 8.34 -9.55
N GLU A 162 1.86 8.64 -8.25
CA GLU A 162 1.72 7.62 -7.20
C GLU A 162 0.44 6.80 -7.34
N ARG A 163 -0.64 7.43 -7.82
CA ARG A 163 -1.93 6.76 -8.07
C ARG A 163 -1.84 5.59 -9.05
N LEU A 164 -0.92 5.62 -10.01
CA LEU A 164 -0.72 4.48 -10.90
C LEU A 164 -0.19 3.27 -10.14
N ARG A 165 0.70 3.49 -9.18
CA ARG A 165 1.27 2.43 -8.34
C ARG A 165 0.20 1.85 -7.42
N MET A 166 -0.60 2.71 -6.79
CA MET A 166 -1.73 2.29 -5.96
C MET A 166 -2.76 1.52 -6.79
N PHE A 167 -3.16 2.03 -7.95
CA PHE A 167 -4.08 1.32 -8.85
C PHE A 167 -3.54 -0.06 -9.26
N LEU A 168 -2.26 -0.16 -9.62
CA LEU A 168 -1.64 -1.45 -9.94
C LEU A 168 -1.69 -2.39 -8.74
N LEU A 169 -1.27 -1.94 -7.56
CA LEU A 169 -1.30 -2.72 -6.31
C LEU A 169 -2.71 -3.25 -6.01
N THR A 170 -3.74 -2.42 -6.12
CA THR A 170 -5.12 -2.82 -5.85
C THR A 170 -5.63 -3.85 -6.86
N VAL A 171 -5.31 -3.70 -8.15
CA VAL A 171 -5.69 -4.68 -9.18
C VAL A 171 -4.94 -5.99 -8.99
N THR A 172 -3.65 -5.96 -8.67
CA THR A 172 -2.85 -7.17 -8.49
C THR A 172 -3.18 -7.91 -7.20
N VAL A 173 -3.61 -7.22 -6.14
CA VAL A 173 -4.16 -7.87 -4.93
C VAL A 173 -5.35 -8.77 -5.28
N VAL A 174 -6.26 -8.29 -6.13
CA VAL A 174 -7.39 -9.12 -6.61
C VAL A 174 -6.89 -10.26 -7.49
N ASP A 175 -5.91 -9.99 -8.36
CA ASP A 175 -5.30 -10.98 -9.24
C ASP A 175 -4.66 -12.13 -8.45
N ASP A 176 -3.84 -11.81 -7.44
CA ASP A 176 -3.15 -12.77 -6.57
C ASP A 176 -4.12 -13.62 -5.75
N PHE A 177 -5.17 -13.00 -5.20
CA PHE A 177 -6.23 -13.71 -4.48
C PHE A 177 -6.94 -14.73 -5.39
N LEU A 178 -7.36 -14.30 -6.57
CA LEU A 178 -8.07 -15.17 -7.52
C LEU A 178 -7.15 -16.25 -8.09
N ALA A 179 -5.87 -15.93 -8.36
CA ALA A 179 -4.86 -16.86 -8.80
C ALA A 179 -4.69 -18.01 -7.78
N LEU A 180 -4.63 -17.70 -6.49
CA LEU A 180 -4.53 -18.74 -5.46
C LEU A 180 -5.78 -19.61 -5.38
N VAL A 181 -6.98 -19.01 -5.49
CA VAL A 181 -8.24 -19.78 -5.56
C VAL A 181 -8.22 -20.73 -6.76
N VAL A 182 -7.72 -20.27 -7.91
CA VAL A 182 -7.57 -21.12 -9.10
C VAL A 182 -6.60 -22.27 -8.83
N ILE A 183 -5.42 -22.01 -8.26
CA ILE A 183 -4.44 -23.05 -7.93
C ILE A 183 -5.06 -24.10 -7.00
N ALA A 184 -5.71 -23.65 -5.92
CA ALA A 184 -6.31 -24.53 -4.92
C ALA A 184 -7.47 -25.38 -5.46
N VAL A 185 -8.18 -24.93 -6.50
CA VAL A 185 -9.34 -25.67 -7.06
C VAL A 185 -8.95 -26.53 -8.26
N PHE A 186 -8.09 -26.03 -9.15
CA PHE A 186 -7.82 -26.67 -10.44
C PHE A 186 -6.48 -27.40 -10.51
N TYR A 187 -5.52 -27.05 -9.64
CA TYR A 187 -4.18 -27.65 -9.59
C TYR A 187 -3.93 -28.48 -8.33
N SER A 188 -4.98 -28.74 -7.54
CA SER A 188 -4.93 -29.68 -6.41
C SER A 188 -4.88 -31.12 -6.91
N SER A 189 -4.13 -31.95 -6.18
CA SER A 189 -4.05 -33.40 -6.42
C SER A 189 -5.26 -34.13 -5.81
N ALA A 190 -5.23 -35.46 -5.77
CA ALA A 190 -6.33 -36.27 -5.23
C ALA A 190 -6.63 -35.88 -3.77
N ILE A 191 -7.79 -35.23 -3.57
CA ILE A 191 -8.12 -34.63 -2.28
C ILE A 191 -8.39 -35.71 -1.24
N SER A 192 -7.55 -35.76 -0.21
CA SER A 192 -7.77 -36.63 0.94
C SER A 192 -8.56 -35.88 2.01
N LEU A 193 -9.79 -36.36 2.28
CA LEU A 193 -10.74 -35.66 3.16
C LEU A 193 -10.27 -35.57 4.62
N GLY A 194 -9.54 -36.57 5.12
CA GLY A 194 -9.09 -36.61 6.51
C GLY A 194 -8.16 -35.44 6.87
N PRO A 195 -6.99 -35.32 6.21
CA PRO A 195 -6.09 -34.20 6.38
C PRO A 195 -6.75 -32.84 6.07
N LEU A 196 -7.62 -32.77 5.05
CA LEU A 196 -8.34 -31.53 4.71
C LEU A 196 -9.22 -31.05 5.88
N LEU A 197 -10.04 -31.93 6.45
CA LEU A 197 -10.92 -31.60 7.57
C LEU A 197 -10.12 -31.23 8.83
N PHE A 198 -8.98 -31.89 9.06
CA PHE A 198 -8.08 -31.55 10.15
C PHE A 198 -7.45 -30.16 9.97
N GLY A 199 -7.03 -29.82 8.74
CA GLY A 199 -6.55 -28.48 8.40
C GLY A 199 -7.62 -27.41 8.61
N LEU A 200 -8.84 -27.67 8.15
CA LEU A 200 -9.98 -26.75 8.34
C LEU A 200 -10.33 -26.59 9.83
N ALA A 201 -10.34 -27.68 10.60
CA ALA A 201 -10.56 -27.63 12.05
C ALA A 201 -9.48 -26.80 12.77
N THR A 202 -8.21 -26.96 12.37
CA THR A 202 -7.09 -26.16 12.90
C THR A 202 -7.30 -24.67 12.59
N PHE A 203 -7.78 -24.34 11.39
CA PHE A 203 -8.10 -22.97 11.02
C PHE A 203 -9.28 -22.40 11.84
N VAL A 204 -10.30 -23.20 12.13
CA VAL A 204 -11.39 -22.80 13.04
C VAL A 204 -10.85 -22.51 14.45
N VAL A 205 -9.91 -23.30 14.96
CA VAL A 205 -9.24 -23.04 16.25
C VAL A 205 -8.47 -21.71 16.23
N ILE A 206 -7.77 -21.40 15.12
CA ILE A 206 -7.11 -20.11 14.92
C ILE A 206 -8.11 -18.95 15.01
N LEU A 207 -9.26 -19.07 14.32
CA LEU A 207 -10.30 -18.04 14.37
C LEU A 207 -10.91 -17.91 15.77
N ALA A 208 -11.13 -19.01 16.48
CA ALA A 208 -11.64 -18.99 17.85
C ALA A 208 -10.65 -18.32 18.83
N ALA A 209 -9.35 -18.65 18.74
CA ALA A 209 -8.31 -18.02 19.55
C ALA A 209 -8.23 -16.51 19.30
N ARG A 210 -8.40 -16.09 18.04
CA ARG A 210 -8.47 -14.69 17.65
C ARG A 210 -9.69 -13.98 18.26
N LEU A 211 -10.88 -14.59 18.17
CA LEU A 211 -12.10 -14.04 18.75
C LEU A 211 -12.01 -13.92 20.28
N ALA A 212 -11.31 -14.86 20.93
CA ALA A 212 -10.98 -14.81 22.35
C ALA A 212 -9.90 -13.77 22.71
N ARG A 213 -9.44 -12.95 21.76
CA ARG A 213 -8.40 -11.92 21.91
C ARG A 213 -7.06 -12.48 22.40
N PHE A 214 -6.74 -13.74 22.10
CA PHE A 214 -5.43 -14.31 22.40
C PHE A 214 -4.38 -13.71 21.43
N ARG A 215 -3.39 -12.97 21.94
CA ARG A 215 -2.44 -12.19 21.11
C ARG A 215 -1.02 -12.78 21.03
N TYR A 216 -0.85 -14.06 21.38
CA TYR A 216 0.46 -14.70 21.41
C TYR A 216 0.87 -15.27 20.03
N GLY A 217 1.66 -14.50 19.29
CA GLY A 217 2.10 -14.83 17.92
C GLY A 217 2.67 -16.24 17.71
N PRO A 218 3.53 -16.78 18.60
CA PRO A 218 4.08 -18.13 18.43
C PRO A 218 3.03 -19.25 18.37
N VAL A 219 1.89 -19.09 19.05
CA VAL A 219 0.80 -20.08 18.98
C VAL A 219 0.13 -20.07 17.60
N TYR A 220 -0.11 -18.89 17.02
CA TYR A 220 -0.62 -18.79 15.66
C TYR A 220 0.37 -19.35 14.63
N PHE A 221 1.67 -19.14 14.84
CA PHE A 221 2.70 -19.74 13.99
C PHE A 221 2.65 -21.28 14.06
N LEU A 222 2.60 -21.86 15.25
CA LEU A 222 2.52 -23.31 15.43
C LEU A 222 1.24 -23.89 14.80
N LEU A 223 0.08 -23.27 15.04
CA LEU A 223 -1.19 -23.68 14.43
C LEU A 223 -1.15 -23.55 12.89
N GLY A 224 -0.49 -22.51 12.38
CA GLY A 224 -0.26 -22.34 10.94
C GLY A 224 0.61 -23.45 10.36
N VAL A 225 1.67 -23.87 11.05
CA VAL A 225 2.51 -25.01 10.64
C VAL A 225 1.71 -26.31 10.65
N VAL A 226 0.87 -26.54 11.66
CA VAL A 226 -0.02 -27.72 11.72
C VAL A 226 -1.01 -27.71 10.56
N ALA A 227 -1.65 -26.58 10.28
CA ALA A 227 -2.55 -26.43 9.14
C ALA A 227 -1.80 -26.64 7.81
N TRP A 228 -0.57 -26.12 7.67
CA TRP A 228 0.26 -26.31 6.48
C TRP A 228 0.53 -27.79 6.20
N PHE A 229 0.95 -28.56 7.21
CA PHE A 229 1.15 -30.01 7.07
C PHE A 229 -0.15 -30.75 6.71
N ALA A 230 -1.27 -30.33 7.30
CA ALA A 230 -2.58 -30.91 7.02
C ALA A 230 -3.02 -30.65 5.57
N PHE A 231 -2.82 -29.44 5.06
CA PHE A 231 -3.13 -29.10 3.68
C PHE A 231 -2.21 -29.83 2.69
N LEU A 232 -0.91 -29.90 2.98
CA LEU A 232 0.03 -30.68 2.17
C LEU A 232 -0.39 -32.14 2.04
N GLY A 233 -0.75 -32.79 3.15
CA GLY A 233 -1.27 -34.17 3.15
C GLY A 233 -2.66 -34.30 2.53
N SER A 234 -3.41 -33.20 2.39
CA SER A 234 -4.74 -33.18 1.79
C SER A 234 -4.74 -33.17 0.26
N GLY A 235 -3.59 -32.84 -0.36
CA GLY A 235 -3.48 -32.62 -1.80
C GLY A 235 -3.85 -31.22 -2.27
N VAL A 236 -4.36 -30.36 -1.37
CA VAL A 236 -4.55 -28.92 -1.60
C VAL A 236 -3.26 -28.18 -1.33
N ASP A 237 -2.90 -27.25 -2.21
CA ASP A 237 -1.66 -26.48 -2.08
C ASP A 237 -1.59 -25.74 -0.72
N PRO A 238 -0.52 -25.95 0.09
CA PRO A 238 -0.36 -25.30 1.39
C PRO A 238 -0.29 -23.77 1.37
N LEU A 239 -0.04 -23.15 0.22
CA LEU A 239 -0.01 -21.69 0.05
C LEU A 239 -1.32 -21.01 0.51
N VAL A 240 -2.45 -21.73 0.41
CA VAL A 240 -3.76 -21.31 0.90
C VAL A 240 -3.73 -20.97 2.39
N VAL A 241 -2.95 -21.70 3.19
CA VAL A 241 -2.81 -21.45 4.64
C VAL A 241 -2.18 -20.08 4.89
N GLY A 242 -1.16 -19.71 4.11
CA GLY A 242 -0.53 -18.40 4.18
C GLY A 242 -1.53 -17.28 3.93
N LEU A 243 -2.22 -17.32 2.79
CA LEU A 243 -3.23 -16.31 2.45
C LEU A 243 -4.34 -16.23 3.50
N ALA A 244 -4.88 -17.37 3.94
CA ALA A 244 -5.95 -17.43 4.92
C ALA A 244 -5.53 -16.82 6.27
N MET A 245 -4.30 -17.08 6.71
CA MET A 245 -3.71 -16.47 7.90
C MET A 245 -3.55 -14.95 7.75
N GLY A 246 -3.12 -14.47 6.58
CA GLY A 246 -2.97 -13.03 6.31
C GLY A 246 -4.33 -12.31 6.32
N LEU A 247 -5.34 -12.88 5.66
CA LEU A 247 -6.71 -12.39 5.63
C LEU A 247 -7.40 -12.43 7.01
N ALA A 248 -6.95 -13.32 7.89
CA ALA A 248 -7.40 -13.41 9.28
C ALA A 248 -6.76 -12.35 10.20
N THR A 249 -5.95 -11.41 9.69
CA THR A 249 -5.48 -10.27 10.48
C THR A 249 -6.44 -9.07 10.37
N TYR A 250 -6.20 -7.99 11.12
CA TYR A 250 -6.96 -6.74 11.03
C TYR A 250 -6.00 -5.56 10.88
N ALA A 251 -6.33 -4.61 10.00
CA ALA A 251 -5.66 -3.33 9.90
C ALA A 251 -6.60 -2.22 10.41
N TYR A 252 -6.05 -1.28 11.18
CA TYR A 252 -6.75 -0.10 11.69
C TYR A 252 -5.73 1.02 11.91
N PRO A 253 -6.11 2.31 11.80
CA PRO A 253 -5.23 3.41 12.16
C PRO A 253 -4.94 3.38 13.66
N ALA A 254 -3.79 3.91 14.08
CA ALA A 254 -3.45 3.96 15.50
C ALA A 254 -4.52 4.76 16.28
N PRO A 255 -5.26 4.13 17.21
CA PRO A 255 -6.31 4.82 17.93
C PRO A 255 -5.70 5.79 18.95
N ARG A 256 -6.34 6.94 19.16
CA ARG A 256 -5.87 8.00 20.06
C ARG A 256 -5.55 7.47 21.46
N SER A 257 -6.39 6.63 22.03
CA SER A 257 -6.19 6.04 23.37
C SER A 257 -4.93 5.16 23.49
N GLU A 258 -4.51 4.47 22.43
CA GLU A 258 -3.25 3.71 22.45
C GLU A 258 -2.03 4.63 22.26
N LEU A 259 -2.20 5.76 21.55
CA LEU A 259 -1.16 6.79 21.43
C LEU A 259 -0.95 7.52 22.76
N GLU A 260 -2.02 7.95 23.42
CA GLU A 260 -1.99 8.56 24.76
C GLU A 260 -1.33 7.61 25.77
N ARG A 261 -1.70 6.32 25.74
CA ARG A 261 -1.06 5.30 26.58
C ARG A 261 0.44 5.17 26.29
N ALA A 262 0.86 5.21 25.02
CA ALA A 262 2.27 5.15 24.66
C ALA A 262 3.02 6.40 25.14
N THR A 263 2.40 7.59 25.07
CA THR A 263 2.92 8.83 25.65
C THR A 263 3.13 8.70 27.14
N ASP A 264 2.16 8.17 27.87
CA ASP A 264 2.25 7.97 29.32
C ASP A 264 3.41 7.03 29.70
N LEU A 265 3.55 5.91 28.99
CA LEU A 265 4.66 4.98 29.22
C LEU A 265 6.02 5.63 28.96
N PHE A 266 6.14 6.41 27.88
CA PHE A 266 7.36 7.15 27.59
C PHE A 266 7.63 8.23 28.64
N ARG A 267 6.61 8.93 29.12
CA ARG A 267 6.72 9.91 30.21
C ARG A 267 7.24 9.24 31.49
N THR A 268 6.67 8.10 31.88
CA THR A 268 7.14 7.32 33.05
C THR A 268 8.58 6.87 32.87
N PHE A 269 8.97 6.38 31.69
CA PHE A 269 10.37 6.03 31.40
C PHE A 269 11.31 7.26 31.47
N ARG A 270 10.88 8.42 30.97
CA ARG A 270 11.67 9.65 31.03
C ARG A 270 11.90 10.11 32.48
N GLU A 271 10.87 10.01 33.32
CA GLU A 271 10.94 10.35 34.74
C GLU A 271 11.76 9.33 35.54
N GLN A 272 11.73 8.05 35.12
CA GLN A 272 12.44 6.93 35.75
C GLN A 272 13.09 6.03 34.69
N PRO A 273 14.32 6.33 34.24
CA PRO A 273 14.94 5.66 33.11
C PRO A 273 15.50 4.27 33.48
N THR A 274 14.59 3.33 33.74
CA THR A 274 14.90 1.92 34.04
C THR A 274 14.80 1.05 32.78
N PRO A 275 15.56 -0.05 32.69
CA PRO A 275 15.42 -1.01 31.59
C PRO A 275 14.02 -1.61 31.47
N GLU A 276 13.29 -1.75 32.58
CA GLU A 276 11.92 -2.28 32.59
C GLU A 276 10.96 -1.30 31.91
N LEU A 277 11.02 -0.02 32.28
CA LEU A 277 10.19 1.03 31.69
C LEU A 277 10.57 1.32 30.23
N GLU A 278 11.84 1.17 29.84
CA GLU A 278 12.25 1.22 28.42
C GLU A 278 11.52 0.15 27.61
N ARG A 279 11.49 -1.09 28.09
CA ARG A 279 10.81 -2.20 27.42
C ARG A 279 9.30 -1.97 27.38
N GLU A 280 8.69 -1.49 28.45
CA GLU A 280 7.26 -1.18 28.49
C GLU A 280 6.89 -0.07 27.51
N ALA A 281 7.63 1.04 27.48
CA ALA A 281 7.42 2.13 26.53
C ALA A 281 7.61 1.64 25.09
N ARG A 282 8.63 0.80 24.84
CA ARG A 282 8.88 0.21 23.53
C ARG A 282 7.76 -0.73 23.09
N GLU A 283 7.25 -1.58 23.97
CA GLU A 283 6.12 -2.45 23.66
C GLU A 283 4.80 -1.68 23.53
N GLY A 284 4.57 -0.65 24.35
CA GLY A 284 3.43 0.25 24.22
C GLY A 284 3.37 0.93 22.86
N LEU A 285 4.50 1.50 22.41
CA LEU A 285 4.61 2.09 21.08
C LEU A 285 4.40 1.09 19.95
N LYS A 286 4.95 -0.14 20.09
CA LYS A 286 4.70 -1.20 19.10
C LYS A 286 3.23 -1.59 19.03
N MET A 287 2.53 -1.62 20.16
CA MET A 287 1.13 -2.06 20.26
C MET A 287 0.13 -1.00 19.79
N ALA A 288 0.52 0.27 19.72
CA ALA A 288 -0.29 1.34 19.14
C ALA A 288 -0.55 1.15 17.62
N VAL A 289 0.33 0.41 16.94
CA VAL A 289 0.19 0.08 15.52
C VAL A 289 -0.54 -1.25 15.36
N SER A 290 -1.41 -1.35 14.34
CA SER A 290 -2.20 -2.57 14.11
C SER A 290 -1.33 -3.84 13.91
N PRO A 291 -1.83 -5.02 14.31
CA PRO A 291 -1.10 -6.28 14.11
C PRO A 291 -0.72 -6.54 12.65
N ASN A 292 -1.58 -6.16 11.71
CA ASN A 292 -1.31 -6.29 10.28
C ASN A 292 -0.05 -5.51 9.87
N GLU A 293 -0.01 -4.21 10.14
CA GLU A 293 1.14 -3.33 9.83
C GLU A 293 2.44 -3.82 10.47
N ARG A 294 2.38 -4.30 11.72
CA ARG A 294 3.54 -4.88 12.42
C ARG A 294 4.06 -6.14 11.72
N LEU A 295 3.16 -7.04 11.32
CA LEU A 295 3.52 -8.27 10.63
C LEU A 295 4.07 -7.96 9.23
N GLN A 296 3.49 -7.00 8.51
CA GLN A 296 4.03 -6.53 7.24
C GLN A 296 5.46 -5.99 7.39
N ALA A 297 5.71 -5.13 8.39
CA ALA A 297 7.04 -4.58 8.65
C ALA A 297 8.09 -5.67 8.95
N ILE A 298 7.67 -6.78 9.55
CA ILE A 298 8.52 -7.94 9.81
C ILE A 298 8.74 -8.75 8.54
N TYR A 299 7.68 -9.21 7.87
CA TYR A 299 7.77 -10.24 6.83
C TYR A 299 8.03 -9.71 5.43
N HIS A 300 7.57 -8.50 5.09
CA HIS A 300 7.73 -7.95 3.75
C HIS A 300 9.20 -7.89 3.27
N PRO A 301 10.19 -7.45 4.08
CA PRO A 301 11.59 -7.49 3.67
C PRO A 301 12.11 -8.91 3.39
N TRP A 302 11.71 -9.90 4.20
CA TRP A 302 12.11 -11.30 3.99
C TRP A 302 11.51 -11.87 2.71
N THR A 303 10.24 -11.57 2.44
CA THR A 303 9.61 -12.04 1.21
C THR A 303 10.26 -11.42 -0.02
N SER A 304 10.50 -10.11 -0.03
CA SER A 304 11.06 -9.40 -1.18
C SER A 304 12.54 -9.65 -1.43
N TYR A 305 13.36 -9.81 -0.39
CA TYR A 305 14.82 -9.91 -0.53
C TYR A 305 15.37 -11.33 -0.47
N LEU A 306 14.64 -12.27 0.13
CA LEU A 306 15.11 -13.63 0.32
C LEU A 306 14.21 -14.65 -0.37
N ILE A 307 12.93 -14.71 0.01
CA ILE A 307 12.03 -15.80 -0.43
C ILE A 307 11.78 -15.75 -1.93
N VAL A 308 11.33 -14.62 -2.46
CA VAL A 308 11.00 -14.49 -3.89
C VAL A 308 12.26 -14.63 -4.78
N PRO A 309 13.41 -14.01 -4.45
CA PRO A 309 14.65 -14.27 -5.17
C PRO A 309 15.13 -15.74 -5.09
N LEU A 310 15.03 -16.39 -3.93
CA LEU A 310 15.41 -17.80 -3.78
C LEU A 310 14.47 -18.72 -4.58
N PHE A 311 13.18 -18.42 -4.59
CA PHE A 311 12.20 -19.07 -5.46
C PHE A 311 12.59 -18.95 -6.94
N ALA A 312 12.98 -17.75 -7.38
CA ALA A 312 13.44 -17.55 -8.74
C ALA A 312 14.72 -18.34 -9.04
N LEU A 313 15.66 -18.36 -8.10
CA LEU A 313 16.91 -19.13 -8.25
C LEU A 313 16.63 -20.64 -8.46
N ALA A 314 15.64 -21.18 -7.75
CA ALA A 314 15.27 -22.59 -7.81
C ALA A 314 14.41 -22.98 -9.02
N ASN A 315 13.65 -22.05 -9.62
CA ASN A 315 12.67 -22.39 -10.65
C ASN A 315 13.01 -21.86 -12.05
N VAL A 316 13.88 -20.85 -12.18
CA VAL A 316 14.18 -20.22 -13.48
C VAL A 316 15.19 -21.00 -14.32
N GLY A 317 16.03 -21.85 -13.72
CA GLY A 317 17.14 -22.49 -14.40
C GLY A 317 16.68 -23.38 -15.57
N ILE A 318 17.00 -22.96 -16.79
CA ILE A 318 16.77 -23.69 -18.05
C ILE A 318 18.02 -23.62 -18.92
N VAL A 319 18.27 -24.67 -19.71
CA VAL A 319 19.36 -24.66 -20.71
C VAL A 319 18.90 -23.84 -21.92
N LEU A 320 19.72 -22.87 -22.33
CA LEU A 320 19.47 -22.01 -23.47
C LEU A 320 20.43 -22.40 -24.60
N ASP A 321 20.01 -23.35 -25.42
CA ASP A 321 20.71 -23.69 -26.66
C ASP A 321 19.92 -23.24 -27.90
N GLY A 322 20.58 -23.21 -29.05
CA GLY A 322 19.97 -22.74 -30.30
C GLY A 322 18.82 -23.61 -30.79
N GLU A 323 18.83 -24.91 -30.46
CA GLU A 323 17.79 -25.86 -30.86
C GLU A 323 16.52 -25.68 -30.03
N PHE A 324 16.68 -25.60 -28.70
CA PHE A 324 15.63 -25.29 -27.74
C PHE A 324 14.99 -23.95 -28.06
N LEU A 325 15.77 -22.89 -28.33
CA LEU A 325 15.20 -21.59 -28.68
C LEU A 325 14.39 -21.63 -29.98
N ALA A 326 14.87 -22.35 -31.00
CA ALA A 326 14.14 -22.52 -32.26
C ALA A 326 12.83 -23.30 -32.07
N ARG A 327 12.84 -24.34 -31.24
CA ARG A 327 11.67 -25.15 -30.88
C ARG A 327 10.67 -24.36 -30.04
N ALA A 328 11.14 -23.70 -28.99
CA ALA A 328 10.31 -22.93 -28.09
C ALA A 328 9.70 -21.70 -28.79
N ALA A 329 10.36 -21.12 -29.80
CA ALA A 329 9.80 -20.03 -30.61
C ALA A 329 8.56 -20.43 -31.43
N THR A 330 8.39 -21.72 -31.74
CA THR A 330 7.21 -22.24 -32.45
C THR A 330 6.27 -23.03 -31.55
N SER A 331 6.64 -23.25 -30.28
CA SER A 331 5.82 -23.98 -29.31
C SER A 331 4.51 -23.23 -29.00
N PRO A 332 3.35 -23.91 -29.08
CA PRO A 332 2.07 -23.38 -28.63
C PRO A 332 2.06 -22.95 -27.16
N ILE A 333 2.87 -23.59 -26.30
CA ILE A 333 2.98 -23.26 -24.88
C ILE A 333 3.61 -21.88 -24.73
N THR A 334 4.80 -21.70 -25.30
CA THR A 334 5.56 -20.44 -25.26
C THR A 334 4.75 -19.29 -25.87
N LEU A 335 4.22 -19.51 -27.08
CA LEU A 335 3.46 -18.49 -27.81
C LEU A 335 2.13 -18.17 -27.11
N GLY A 336 1.47 -19.18 -26.54
CA GLY A 336 0.24 -19.01 -25.76
C GLY A 336 0.47 -18.15 -24.53
N ILE A 337 1.50 -18.47 -23.74
CA ILE A 337 1.87 -17.69 -22.54
C ILE A 337 2.26 -16.26 -22.94
N LEU A 338 3.07 -16.11 -23.99
CA LEU A 338 3.50 -14.81 -24.49
C LEU A 338 2.31 -13.95 -24.91
N ALA A 339 1.40 -14.50 -25.71
CA ALA A 339 0.19 -13.79 -26.15
C ALA A 339 -0.74 -13.46 -24.98
N ALA A 340 -0.91 -14.39 -24.04
CA ALA A 340 -1.75 -14.18 -22.85
C ALA A 340 -1.25 -13.00 -22.01
N PHE A 341 0.07 -12.88 -21.78
CA PHE A 341 0.62 -11.78 -20.99
C PHE A 341 0.79 -10.47 -21.77
N VAL A 342 1.31 -10.53 -23.00
CA VAL A 342 1.62 -9.32 -23.78
C VAL A 342 0.36 -8.68 -24.37
N ILE A 343 -0.64 -9.49 -24.72
CA ILE A 343 -1.89 -9.03 -25.36
C ILE A 343 -3.05 -9.16 -24.37
N GLY A 344 -3.18 -10.31 -23.72
CA GLY A 344 -4.32 -10.60 -22.84
C GLY A 344 -4.41 -9.72 -21.60
N LYS A 345 -3.32 -9.52 -20.86
CA LYS A 345 -3.32 -8.69 -19.63
C LYS A 345 -3.73 -7.24 -19.92
N PRO A 346 -3.14 -6.54 -20.92
CA PRO A 346 -3.59 -5.19 -21.29
C PRO A 346 -5.07 -5.15 -21.70
N ILE A 347 -5.51 -6.08 -22.55
CA ILE A 347 -6.90 -6.11 -23.02
C ILE A 347 -7.86 -6.41 -21.86
N GLY A 348 -7.51 -7.35 -20.98
CA GLY A 348 -8.29 -7.73 -19.81
C GLY A 348 -8.44 -6.56 -18.83
N ILE A 349 -7.34 -5.95 -18.42
CA ILE A 349 -7.36 -4.85 -17.43
C ILE A 349 -8.05 -3.61 -18.00
N VAL A 350 -7.67 -3.17 -19.22
CA VAL A 350 -8.28 -1.99 -19.86
C VAL A 350 -9.75 -2.26 -20.20
N GLY A 351 -10.05 -3.44 -20.75
CA GLY A 351 -11.38 -3.85 -21.15
C GLY A 351 -12.34 -4.01 -19.97
N GLY A 352 -11.90 -4.67 -18.89
CA GLY A 352 -12.66 -4.83 -17.65
C GLY A 352 -12.96 -3.48 -16.99
N THR A 353 -11.95 -2.61 -16.91
CA THR A 353 -12.12 -1.23 -16.41
C THR A 353 -13.11 -0.45 -17.28
N ARG A 354 -12.98 -0.53 -18.61
CA ARG A 354 -13.87 0.16 -19.56
C ARG A 354 -15.30 -0.36 -19.52
N LEU A 355 -15.49 -1.67 -19.36
CA LEU A 355 -16.80 -2.29 -19.24
C LEU A 355 -17.55 -1.74 -18.03
N VAL A 356 -16.91 -1.66 -16.86
CA VAL A 356 -17.54 -1.10 -15.65
C VAL A 356 -17.82 0.39 -15.81
N THR A 357 -16.89 1.16 -16.38
CA THR A 357 -17.14 2.59 -16.66
C THR A 357 -18.31 2.78 -17.63
N MET A 358 -18.44 1.93 -18.65
CA MET A 358 -19.54 1.96 -19.60
C MET A 358 -20.87 1.58 -18.94
N LEU A 359 -20.92 0.45 -18.21
CA LEU A 359 -22.13 -0.04 -17.55
C LEU A 359 -22.62 0.90 -16.45
N SER A 360 -21.69 1.56 -15.74
CA SER A 360 -22.01 2.58 -14.74
C SER A 360 -22.38 3.94 -15.35
N ARG A 361 -22.41 4.07 -16.69
CA ARG A 361 -22.66 5.31 -17.43
C ARG A 361 -21.73 6.45 -16.99
N GLY A 362 -20.46 6.12 -16.72
CA GLY A 362 -19.43 7.07 -16.32
C GLY A 362 -19.44 7.47 -14.85
N ARG A 363 -20.30 6.86 -14.00
CA ARG A 363 -20.31 7.07 -12.54
C ARG A 363 -19.10 6.45 -11.84
N LEU A 364 -18.60 5.33 -12.33
CA LEU A 364 -17.38 4.69 -11.83
C LEU A 364 -16.26 4.87 -12.85
N ARG A 365 -15.22 5.60 -12.46
CA ARG A 365 -14.04 5.87 -13.30
C ARG A 365 -12.77 5.41 -12.56
N PRO A 366 -11.76 4.89 -13.29
CA PRO A 366 -10.48 4.54 -12.67
C PRO A 366 -9.84 5.77 -12.02
N PRO A 367 -9.12 5.62 -10.88
CA PRO A 367 -8.51 6.73 -10.14
C PRO A 367 -7.35 7.42 -10.89
N VAL A 368 -6.99 6.87 -12.06
CA VAL A 368 -5.94 7.29 -12.98
C VAL A 368 -6.47 7.45 -14.40
N GLY A 369 -5.73 8.14 -15.25
CA GLY A 369 -6.11 8.33 -16.66
C GLY A 369 -5.98 7.04 -17.46
N TRP A 370 -6.67 6.96 -18.61
CA TRP A 370 -6.71 5.74 -19.43
C TRP A 370 -5.34 5.28 -19.92
N ALA A 371 -4.40 6.19 -20.17
CA ALA A 371 -3.05 5.79 -20.57
C ALA A 371 -2.26 5.18 -19.40
N ALA A 372 -2.53 5.64 -18.17
CA ALA A 372 -2.03 5.00 -16.96
C ALA A 372 -2.69 3.63 -16.73
N VAL A 373 -4.00 3.46 -16.97
CA VAL A 373 -4.65 2.13 -16.95
C VAL A 373 -4.01 1.19 -17.97
N THR A 374 -3.76 1.66 -19.20
CA THR A 374 -3.06 0.86 -20.21
C THR A 374 -1.65 0.50 -19.77
N GLY A 375 -0.90 1.43 -19.18
CA GLY A 375 0.44 1.16 -18.65
C GLY A 375 0.45 0.19 -17.47
N ALA A 376 -0.57 0.24 -16.60
CA ALA A 376 -0.80 -0.77 -15.57
C ALA A 376 -1.10 -2.13 -16.20
N GLY A 377 -1.92 -2.17 -17.25
CA GLY A 377 -2.25 -3.39 -17.98
C GLY A 377 -1.04 -4.04 -18.67
N THR A 378 -0.13 -3.24 -19.24
CA THR A 378 1.09 -3.75 -19.89
C THR A 378 2.10 -4.24 -18.87
N ILE A 379 2.32 -3.53 -17.76
CA ILE A 379 3.27 -3.97 -16.75
C ILE A 379 2.75 -5.18 -15.95
N ALA A 380 1.43 -5.32 -15.83
CA ALA A 380 0.80 -6.51 -15.27
C ALA A 380 0.98 -7.78 -16.12
N GLY A 381 1.54 -7.66 -17.33
CA GLY A 381 2.00 -8.80 -18.13
C GLY A 381 3.21 -9.54 -17.54
N ILE A 382 3.81 -9.05 -16.45
CA ILE A 382 4.91 -9.73 -15.76
C ILE A 382 4.30 -10.78 -14.83
N GLY A 383 4.07 -12.01 -15.29
CA GLY A 383 3.48 -13.09 -14.47
C GLY A 383 4.45 -13.84 -13.55
N PHE A 384 5.74 -13.80 -13.90
CA PHE A 384 6.91 -14.34 -13.20
C PHE A 384 6.66 -15.37 -12.08
N THR A 385 6.59 -14.97 -10.80
CA THR A 385 6.55 -15.90 -9.65
C THR A 385 5.45 -16.96 -9.73
N VAL A 386 4.19 -16.54 -9.66
CA VAL A 386 3.04 -17.46 -9.63
C VAL A 386 2.90 -18.20 -10.96
N SER A 387 3.27 -17.59 -12.08
CA SER A 387 3.26 -18.26 -13.38
C SER A 387 4.31 -19.37 -13.48
N LEU A 388 5.52 -19.16 -12.94
CA LEU A 388 6.56 -20.19 -12.86
C LEU A 388 6.14 -21.31 -11.91
N LEU A 389 5.53 -20.98 -10.77
CA LEU A 389 5.01 -21.99 -9.83
C LEU A 389 3.97 -22.89 -10.52
N VAL A 390 2.99 -22.31 -11.22
CA VAL A 390 1.98 -23.10 -11.93
C VAL A 390 2.60 -23.88 -13.08
N ALA A 391 3.60 -23.33 -13.78
CA ALA A 391 4.32 -24.06 -14.81
C ALA A 391 4.98 -25.34 -14.27
N THR A 392 5.59 -25.29 -13.09
CA THR A 392 6.19 -26.48 -12.44
C THR A 392 5.18 -27.51 -11.93
N ILE A 393 3.92 -27.13 -11.76
CA ILE A 393 2.84 -28.05 -11.33
C ILE A 393 2.11 -28.63 -12.56
N ALA A 394 2.02 -27.85 -13.64
CA ALA A 394 1.20 -28.17 -14.80
C ALA A 394 1.93 -28.94 -15.91
N PHE A 395 3.26 -28.82 -15.97
CA PHE A 395 4.08 -29.35 -17.05
C PHE A 395 5.31 -30.07 -16.51
N ASP A 396 5.81 -31.01 -17.31
CA ASP A 396 7.04 -31.75 -17.03
C ASP A 396 7.99 -31.69 -18.24
N GLY A 397 9.29 -31.78 -17.98
CA GLY A 397 10.33 -31.91 -19.02
C GLY A 397 10.35 -30.72 -19.99
N ALA A 398 10.39 -31.00 -21.30
CA ALA A 398 10.50 -29.95 -22.32
C ALA A 398 9.34 -28.93 -22.31
N ALA A 399 8.12 -29.38 -21.96
CA ALA A 399 6.96 -28.48 -21.88
C ALA A 399 7.10 -27.47 -20.73
N GLU A 400 7.70 -27.88 -19.62
CA GLU A 400 8.00 -27.03 -18.48
C GLU A 400 9.04 -25.96 -18.85
N GLU A 401 10.12 -26.36 -19.53
CA GLU A 401 11.16 -25.45 -20.01
C GLU A 401 10.60 -24.41 -21.01
N GLU A 402 9.75 -24.84 -21.96
CA GLU A 402 9.05 -23.97 -22.90
C GLU A 402 8.13 -22.97 -22.17
N ALA A 403 7.40 -23.43 -21.15
CA ALA A 403 6.56 -22.55 -20.33
C ALA A 403 7.39 -21.50 -19.59
N LYS A 404 8.50 -21.91 -18.96
CA LYS A 404 9.45 -21.00 -18.28
C LYS A 404 9.98 -19.94 -19.24
N LEU A 405 10.41 -20.34 -20.45
CA LEU A 405 10.88 -19.39 -21.46
C LEU A 405 9.77 -18.40 -21.85
N GLY A 406 8.54 -18.88 -22.04
CA GLY A 406 7.38 -18.04 -22.36
C GLY A 406 7.13 -16.97 -21.29
N VAL A 407 7.18 -17.34 -20.00
CA VAL A 407 7.01 -16.41 -18.87
C VAL A 407 8.15 -15.39 -18.82
N LEU A 408 9.40 -15.81 -19.00
CA LEU A 408 10.56 -14.92 -19.00
C LEU A 408 10.54 -13.93 -20.18
N ALA A 409 10.23 -14.41 -21.38
CA ALA A 409 10.09 -13.58 -22.58
C ALA A 409 8.93 -12.59 -22.44
N ALA A 410 7.80 -13.01 -21.86
CA ALA A 410 6.67 -12.14 -21.57
C ALA A 410 7.07 -11.01 -20.61
N ALA A 411 7.79 -11.31 -19.51
CA ALA A 411 8.23 -10.30 -18.56
C ALA A 411 9.14 -9.22 -19.20
N LEU A 412 10.06 -9.64 -20.08
CA LEU A 412 10.93 -8.72 -20.83
C LEU A 412 10.13 -7.86 -21.82
N LEU A 413 9.23 -8.47 -22.60
CA LEU A 413 8.42 -7.76 -23.59
C LEU A 413 7.40 -6.83 -22.94
N ALA A 414 6.72 -7.25 -21.88
CA ALA A 414 5.82 -6.43 -21.07
C ALA A 414 6.52 -5.18 -20.52
N SER A 415 7.74 -5.35 -19.99
CA SER A 415 8.58 -4.25 -19.52
C SER A 415 8.97 -3.29 -20.66
N GLY A 416 9.39 -3.82 -21.80
CA GLY A 416 9.76 -3.04 -22.99
C GLY A 416 8.59 -2.25 -23.58
N ILE A 417 7.41 -2.86 -23.68
CA ILE A 417 6.17 -2.22 -24.14
C ILE A 417 5.74 -1.12 -23.17
N THR A 418 5.78 -1.39 -21.87
CA THR A 418 5.46 -0.39 -20.85
C THR A 418 6.41 0.80 -20.94
N TRP A 419 7.71 0.55 -21.11
CA TRP A 419 8.69 1.62 -21.31
C TRP A 419 8.39 2.44 -22.56
N LEU A 420 8.12 1.79 -23.69
CA LEU A 420 7.79 2.47 -24.95
C LEU A 420 6.53 3.33 -24.81
N LEU A 421 5.48 2.79 -24.20
CA LEU A 421 4.21 3.49 -23.94
C LEU A 421 4.45 4.79 -23.14
N PHE A 422 5.15 4.71 -22.01
CA PHE A 422 5.43 5.89 -21.21
C PHE A 422 6.40 6.86 -21.89
N ARG A 423 7.31 6.37 -22.74
CA ARG A 423 8.17 7.22 -23.57
C ARG A 423 7.36 8.02 -24.59
N VAL A 424 6.33 7.42 -25.18
CA VAL A 424 5.39 8.10 -26.09
C VAL A 424 4.55 9.12 -25.32
N ILE A 425 3.99 8.75 -24.17
CA ILE A 425 3.22 9.67 -23.30
C ILE A 425 4.06 10.86 -22.86
N ALA A 426 5.36 10.66 -22.58
CA ALA A 426 6.28 11.72 -22.20
C ALA A 426 6.50 12.78 -23.29
N ARG A 427 6.19 12.48 -24.57
CA ARG A 427 6.26 13.43 -25.68
C ARG A 427 4.99 14.27 -25.86
N LEU A 428 3.93 13.98 -25.11
CA LEU A 428 2.68 14.76 -25.17
C LEU A 428 2.84 16.12 -24.48
N SER A 429 2.06 17.10 -24.92
CA SER A 429 1.92 18.40 -24.23
C SER A 429 1.55 18.21 -22.75
N PRO A 430 1.98 19.10 -21.83
CA PRO A 430 1.75 18.94 -20.39
C PRO A 430 0.29 18.65 -20.00
N LEU A 431 -0.67 19.34 -20.62
CA LEU A 431 -2.11 19.15 -20.35
C LEU A 431 -2.61 17.77 -20.79
N ARG A 432 -2.31 17.35 -22.03
CA ARG A 432 -2.67 16.01 -22.53
C ARG A 432 -2.01 14.90 -21.71
N ARG A 433 -0.77 15.11 -21.27
CA ARG A 433 -0.07 14.16 -20.39
C ARG A 433 -0.77 14.05 -19.03
N ALA A 434 -1.16 15.18 -18.44
CA ALA A 434 -1.92 15.19 -17.20
C ALA A 434 -3.26 14.46 -17.34
N GLN A 435 -4.04 14.76 -18.38
CA GLN A 435 -5.30 14.05 -18.67
C GLN A 435 -5.08 12.54 -18.86
N ALA A 436 -4.04 12.15 -19.60
CA ALA A 436 -3.74 10.76 -19.91
C ALA A 436 -3.29 9.94 -18.69
N LEU A 437 -2.59 10.57 -17.73
CA LEU A 437 -2.02 9.87 -16.56
C LEU A 437 -2.87 9.99 -15.30
N VAL A 438 -3.45 11.16 -15.05
CA VAL A 438 -4.18 11.47 -13.82
C VAL A 438 -5.68 11.17 -13.96
N GLY A 439 -6.25 11.38 -15.15
CA GLY A 439 -7.67 11.16 -15.40
C GLY A 439 -8.57 12.17 -14.66
N GLY A 440 -9.87 11.92 -14.70
CA GLY A 440 -10.91 12.80 -14.12
C GLY A 440 -11.84 12.06 -13.16
N ALA A 441 -11.32 11.13 -12.37
CA ALA A 441 -12.11 10.45 -11.34
C ALA A 441 -12.08 11.23 -10.02
N GLU A 442 -13.26 11.33 -9.38
CA GLU A 442 -13.40 11.88 -8.03
C GLU A 442 -12.61 11.03 -7.04
N SER A 443 -11.85 11.69 -6.16
CA SER A 443 -11.09 11.01 -5.13
C SER A 443 -11.96 10.45 -4.02
N ILE A 444 -11.45 9.46 -3.27
CA ILE A 444 -12.05 9.08 -1.99
C ILE A 444 -11.93 10.30 -1.09
N VAL A 445 -13.04 10.75 -0.53
CA VAL A 445 -13.05 11.80 0.48
C VAL A 445 -12.84 11.08 1.81
N ASP A 446 -11.70 11.37 2.45
CA ASP A 446 -11.33 10.83 3.76
C ASP A 446 -11.85 11.73 4.90
N LEU A 447 -12.17 12.99 4.57
CA LEU A 447 -12.76 13.95 5.49
C LEU A 447 -14.24 13.59 5.71
N ALA A 448 -14.61 13.22 6.94
CA ALA A 448 -15.97 12.77 7.23
C ALA A 448 -17.00 13.92 7.28
N VAL A 449 -16.54 15.12 7.66
CA VAL A 449 -17.36 16.33 7.76
C VAL A 449 -16.83 17.35 6.76
N ASP A 450 -17.61 17.65 5.73
CA ASP A 450 -17.27 18.62 4.69
C ASP A 450 -16.96 20.00 5.26
N VAL A 451 -16.25 20.82 4.49
CA VAL A 451 -15.96 22.20 4.87
C VAL A 451 -17.22 23.05 4.74
N ASP A 452 -17.56 23.77 5.81
CA ASP A 452 -18.66 24.72 5.85
C ASP A 452 -18.13 26.14 6.00
N HIS A 453 -18.31 26.98 4.98
CA HIS A 453 -17.77 28.34 4.96
C HIS A 453 -18.41 29.29 5.97
N GLU A 454 -19.59 28.97 6.52
CA GLU A 454 -20.23 29.79 7.56
C GLU A 454 -19.72 29.41 8.96
N ARG A 455 -19.18 28.20 9.12
CA ARG A 455 -18.81 27.62 10.42
C ARG A 455 -17.31 27.42 10.60
N ASP A 456 -16.62 27.00 9.55
CA ASP A 456 -15.18 26.78 9.57
C ASP A 456 -14.43 28.10 9.41
N HIS A 457 -13.26 28.19 10.05
CA HIS A 457 -12.38 29.33 9.86
C HIS A 457 -11.66 29.18 8.52
N VAL A 458 -11.98 30.06 7.58
CA VAL A 458 -11.47 30.00 6.20
C VAL A 458 -10.57 31.20 5.88
N ARG A 459 -9.38 30.94 5.34
CA ARG A 459 -8.44 31.94 4.79
C ARG A 459 -8.28 31.72 3.30
N GLY A 460 -8.42 32.79 2.52
CA GLY A 460 -8.35 32.74 1.05
C GLY A 460 -9.73 32.84 0.40
N ARG A 461 -9.82 32.55 -0.89
CA ARG A 461 -11.08 32.66 -1.65
C ARG A 461 -12.00 31.47 -1.37
N ALA A 462 -13.31 31.68 -1.32
CA ALA A 462 -14.26 30.57 -1.15
C ALA A 462 -14.41 29.71 -2.41
N ASP A 463 -14.16 30.28 -3.59
CA ASP A 463 -14.24 29.59 -4.89
C ASP A 463 -12.88 29.03 -5.36
N ALA A 464 -11.91 28.89 -4.46
CA ALA A 464 -10.60 28.42 -4.84
C ALA A 464 -10.64 26.95 -5.26
N LEU A 465 -9.81 26.63 -6.26
CA LEU A 465 -9.75 25.30 -6.87
C LEU A 465 -9.26 24.21 -5.89
N ILE A 466 -8.55 24.63 -4.82
CA ILE A 466 -7.93 23.76 -3.83
C ILE A 466 -8.33 24.20 -2.43
N THR A 467 -8.84 23.28 -1.62
CA THR A 467 -9.10 23.46 -0.20
C THR A 467 -8.16 22.59 0.62
N ILE A 468 -7.41 23.20 1.52
CA ILE A 468 -6.55 22.52 2.49
C ILE A 468 -7.19 22.65 3.86
N VAL A 469 -7.60 21.55 4.46
CA VAL A 469 -8.05 21.49 5.86
C VAL A 469 -6.90 20.99 6.72
N GLU A 470 -6.54 21.73 7.77
CA GLU A 470 -5.60 21.31 8.79
C GLU A 470 -6.34 21.07 10.10
N TYR A 471 -6.21 19.86 10.64
CA TYR A 471 -6.46 19.61 12.05
C TYR A 471 -5.16 19.92 12.81
N GLY A 472 -5.18 21.00 13.57
CA GLY A 472 -3.99 21.60 14.14
C GLY A 472 -4.07 21.84 15.65
N ASP A 473 -2.90 22.00 16.25
CA ASP A 473 -2.69 22.28 17.65
C ASP A 473 -1.66 23.42 17.76
N PHE A 474 -2.01 24.48 18.49
CA PHE A 474 -1.19 25.68 18.60
C PHE A 474 0.14 25.47 19.32
N GLU A 475 0.27 24.46 20.17
CA GLU A 475 1.50 24.12 20.89
C GLU A 475 2.32 23.03 20.15
N CYS A 476 1.74 22.41 19.11
CA CYS A 476 2.42 21.38 18.33
C CYS A 476 3.52 21.96 17.44
N PRO A 477 4.81 21.58 17.65
CA PRO A 477 5.91 22.11 16.84
C PRO A 477 5.77 21.79 15.35
N HIS A 478 5.10 20.69 15.00
CA HIS A 478 4.88 20.31 13.60
C HIS A 478 3.83 21.20 12.92
N CYS A 479 2.81 21.68 13.64
CA CYS A 479 1.86 22.69 13.15
C CYS A 479 2.58 24.02 12.87
N GLY A 480 3.39 24.49 13.81
CA GLY A 480 4.19 25.71 13.61
C GLY A 480 5.18 25.60 12.44
N ASN A 481 5.80 24.43 12.24
CA ASN A 481 6.66 24.19 11.08
C ASN A 481 5.90 24.10 9.75
N ALA A 482 4.61 23.75 9.77
CA ALA A 482 3.77 23.68 8.58
C ALA A 482 3.22 25.05 8.15
N GLU A 483 3.06 26.00 9.08
CA GLU A 483 2.50 27.33 8.81
C GLU A 483 3.23 28.08 7.67
N PRO A 484 4.57 28.17 7.62
CA PRO A 484 5.27 28.86 6.54
C PRO A 484 5.03 28.20 5.18
N VAL A 485 4.84 26.87 5.18
CA VAL A 485 4.55 26.07 3.99
C VAL A 485 3.18 26.43 3.42
N ILE A 486 2.17 26.48 4.29
CA ILE A 486 0.81 26.88 3.91
C ILE A 486 0.83 28.31 3.36
N ARG A 487 1.53 29.23 4.02
CA ARG A 487 1.65 30.63 3.59
C ARG A 487 2.34 30.75 2.21
N GLU A 488 3.40 29.97 1.97
CA GLU A 488 4.05 29.89 0.66
C GLU A 488 3.09 29.32 -0.41
N LEU A 489 2.32 28.29 -0.07
CA LEU A 489 1.34 27.70 -0.98
C LEU A 489 0.24 28.70 -1.35
N MET A 490 -0.29 29.44 -0.38
CA MET A 490 -1.33 30.45 -0.61
C MET A 490 -0.83 31.63 -1.43
N SER A 491 0.39 32.13 -1.16
CA SER A 491 0.98 33.27 -1.88
C SER A 491 1.44 32.91 -3.30
N GLY A 492 2.04 31.73 -3.48
CA GLY A 492 2.50 31.24 -4.78
C GLY A 492 1.39 30.71 -5.68
N HIS A 493 0.22 30.41 -5.11
CA HIS A 493 -0.90 29.81 -5.82
C HIS A 493 -2.23 30.44 -5.35
N GLY A 494 -2.67 31.53 -5.99
CA GLY A 494 -3.92 32.26 -5.67
C GLY A 494 -5.24 31.49 -5.83
N GLU A 495 -5.20 30.16 -5.85
CA GLU A 495 -6.33 29.24 -5.98
C GLU A 495 -6.36 28.23 -4.80
N VAL A 496 -5.76 28.57 -3.66
CA VAL A 496 -5.75 27.75 -2.44
C VAL A 496 -6.55 28.44 -1.33
N THR A 497 -7.52 27.71 -0.80
CA THR A 497 -8.26 28.00 0.43
C THR A 497 -7.65 27.19 1.56
N TYR A 498 -7.41 27.82 2.70
CA TYR A 498 -6.93 27.16 3.91
C TYR A 498 -8.01 27.20 4.98
N VAL A 499 -8.20 26.07 5.65
CA VAL A 499 -9.22 25.85 6.67
C VAL A 499 -8.54 25.28 7.91
N TRP A 500 -8.78 25.88 9.07
CA TRP A 500 -8.27 25.40 10.35
C TRP A 500 -9.38 24.73 11.14
N ARG A 501 -9.10 23.55 11.69
CA ARG A 501 -9.91 22.86 12.70
C ARG A 501 -9.05 22.50 13.91
N HIS A 502 -9.61 22.65 15.09
CA HIS A 502 -8.87 22.40 16.33
C HIS A 502 -8.72 20.91 16.63
N LEU A 503 -7.51 20.49 16.99
CA LEU A 503 -7.24 19.17 17.55
C LEU A 503 -6.19 19.27 18.67
N PRO A 504 -6.53 19.88 19.81
CA PRO A 504 -5.60 20.01 20.93
C PRO A 504 -5.25 18.61 21.49
N LEU A 505 -3.95 18.32 21.55
CA LEU A 505 -3.40 17.08 22.11
C LEU A 505 -3.02 17.31 23.57
N THR A 506 -4.03 17.44 24.43
CA THR A 506 -3.88 17.82 25.85
C THR A 506 -3.01 16.87 26.68
N ASP A 507 -2.73 15.67 26.17
CA ASP A 507 -1.83 14.68 26.78
C ASP A 507 -0.35 15.04 26.65
N VAL A 508 0.03 15.77 25.59
CA VAL A 508 1.40 16.22 25.33
C VAL A 508 1.57 17.74 25.34
N HIS A 509 0.47 18.47 25.14
CA HIS A 509 0.44 19.93 25.01
C HIS A 509 -0.57 20.54 26.02
N PRO A 510 -0.11 20.95 27.21
CA PRO A 510 -0.98 21.38 28.29
C PRO A 510 -1.75 22.68 28.01
N HIS A 511 -1.23 23.56 27.14
CA HIS A 511 -1.83 24.86 26.81
C HIS A 511 -2.67 24.81 25.53
N ALA A 512 -2.57 23.75 24.73
CA ALA A 512 -3.25 23.61 23.44
C ALA A 512 -4.76 23.89 23.49
N GLN A 513 -5.46 23.34 24.50
CA GLN A 513 -6.91 23.55 24.65
C GLN A 513 -7.24 25.01 24.92
N LEU A 514 -6.47 25.67 25.78
CA LEU A 514 -6.69 27.06 26.14
C LEU A 514 -6.37 27.98 24.96
N ALA A 515 -5.30 27.71 24.23
CA ALA A 515 -4.95 28.44 23.00
C ALA A 515 -6.02 28.28 21.91
N ALA A 516 -6.60 27.09 21.75
CA ALA A 516 -7.72 26.87 20.84
C ALA A 516 -8.96 27.70 21.22
N GLU A 517 -9.32 27.73 22.51
CA GLU A 517 -10.43 28.54 23.00
C GLU A 517 -10.16 30.05 22.91
N ALA A 518 -8.90 30.49 23.04
CA ALA A 518 -8.49 31.87 22.80
C ALA A 518 -8.63 32.27 21.32
N ALA A 519 -8.33 31.37 20.39
CA ALA A 519 -8.59 31.61 18.98
C ALA A 519 -10.09 31.78 18.70
N GLU A 520 -10.96 30.98 19.33
CA GLU A 520 -12.42 31.14 19.24
C GLU A 520 -12.91 32.44 19.89
N ALA A 521 -12.38 32.82 21.05
CA ALA A 521 -12.70 34.10 21.70
C ALA A 521 -12.34 35.31 20.81
N ALA A 522 -11.26 35.19 20.03
CA ALA A 522 -10.89 36.17 19.03
C ALA A 522 -11.78 36.10 17.78
N ALA A 523 -12.26 34.92 17.40
CA ALA A 523 -13.20 34.72 16.29
C ALA A 523 -14.52 35.44 16.50
N ASP A 524 -15.08 35.38 17.71
CA ASP A 524 -16.29 36.11 18.11
C ASP A 524 -16.17 37.64 17.99
N GLN A 525 -14.94 38.11 17.87
CA GLN A 525 -14.58 39.52 17.68
C GLN A 525 -13.99 39.78 16.28
N GLY A 526 -14.05 38.82 15.37
CA GLY A 526 -13.63 38.93 13.97
C GLY A 526 -12.13 38.80 13.72
N MET A 527 -11.33 38.38 14.71
CA MET A 527 -9.86 38.36 14.65
C MET A 527 -9.25 36.95 14.79
N PHE A 528 -9.99 35.90 14.41
CA PHE A 528 -9.51 34.51 14.48
C PHE A 528 -8.13 34.34 13.86
N TRP A 529 -7.95 34.81 12.62
CA TRP A 529 -6.73 34.58 11.84
C TRP A 529 -5.51 35.32 12.38
N GLN A 530 -5.72 36.51 12.95
CA GLN A 530 -4.68 37.30 13.58
C GLN A 530 -4.23 36.63 14.89
N MET A 531 -5.18 36.13 15.68
CA MET A 531 -4.88 35.35 16.87
C MET A 531 -4.18 34.03 16.51
N HIS A 532 -4.70 33.29 15.55
CA HIS A 532 -4.10 32.06 15.03
C HIS A 532 -2.62 32.24 14.65
N ASP A 533 -2.30 33.28 13.86
CA ASP A 533 -0.91 33.54 13.44
C ASP A 533 -0.02 33.90 14.62
N LEU A 534 -0.56 34.64 15.59
CA LEU A 534 0.17 35.07 16.78
C LEU A 534 0.48 33.89 17.71
N LEU A 535 -0.49 32.99 17.90
CA LEU A 535 -0.34 31.76 18.68
C LEU A 535 0.68 30.80 18.04
N LEU A 536 0.61 30.57 16.73
CA LEU A 536 1.60 29.73 16.03
C LEU A 536 3.00 30.35 15.99
N ALA A 537 3.11 31.68 16.01
CA ALA A 537 4.41 32.36 16.11
C ALA A 537 5.02 32.26 17.51
N HIS A 538 4.21 32.03 18.55
CA HIS A 538 4.62 32.01 19.96
C HIS A 538 4.17 30.72 20.67
N GLN A 539 4.44 29.56 20.07
CA GLN A 539 3.99 28.26 20.59
C GLN A 539 4.50 27.93 22.01
N GLY A 540 5.51 28.65 22.51
CA GLY A 540 6.04 28.50 23.87
C GLY A 540 5.41 29.43 24.92
N ASP A 541 4.64 30.43 24.50
CA ASP A 541 4.09 31.49 25.35
C ASP A 541 2.54 31.48 25.24
N LEU A 542 1.91 30.43 25.80
CA LEU A 542 0.47 30.16 25.66
C LEU A 542 -0.29 30.18 26.99
N ASP A 543 0.30 30.76 28.04
CA ASP A 543 -0.35 30.94 29.34
C ASP A 543 -1.47 31.99 29.25
N ILE A 544 -2.40 31.97 30.21
CA ILE A 544 -3.54 32.94 30.26
C ILE A 544 -3.05 34.38 30.12
N ALA A 545 -1.96 34.74 30.80
CA ALA A 545 -1.40 36.09 30.75
C ALA A 545 -0.90 36.47 29.34
N ASP A 546 -0.31 35.52 28.61
CA ASP A 546 0.11 35.73 27.23
C ASP A 546 -1.08 35.88 26.30
N LEU A 547 -2.10 35.01 26.45
CA LEU A 547 -3.32 35.06 25.64
C LEU A 547 -4.07 36.39 25.82
N VAL A 548 -4.14 36.91 27.05
CA VAL A 548 -4.73 38.23 27.33
C VAL A 548 -3.89 39.35 26.72
N ARG A 549 -2.56 39.30 26.84
CA ARG A 549 -1.65 40.25 26.20
C ARG A 549 -1.81 40.24 24.68
N TYR A 550 -1.96 39.07 24.06
CA TYR A 550 -2.24 38.95 22.63
C TYR A 550 -3.59 39.55 22.25
N ALA A 551 -4.62 39.37 23.09
CA ALA A 551 -5.91 40.02 22.88
C ALA A 551 -5.79 41.56 22.92
N GLU A 552 -5.00 42.10 23.84
CA GLU A 552 -4.68 43.54 23.90
C GLU A 552 -3.94 44.03 22.65
N GLU A 553 -2.90 43.30 22.21
CA GLU A 553 -2.10 43.62 21.02
C GLU A 553 -2.96 43.64 19.74
N LEU A 554 -3.96 42.76 19.67
CA LEU A 554 -4.92 42.68 18.55
C LEU A 554 -6.07 43.69 18.66
N GLY A 555 -6.16 44.46 19.75
CA GLY A 555 -7.22 45.44 19.98
C GLY A 555 -8.58 44.82 20.28
N LEU A 556 -8.60 43.61 20.84
CA LEU A 556 -9.84 42.93 21.28
C LEU A 556 -10.39 43.57 22.57
N SER A 557 -11.67 43.35 22.83
CA SER A 557 -12.25 43.62 24.14
C SER A 557 -11.75 42.57 25.13
N VAL A 558 -10.77 42.96 25.96
CA VAL A 558 -10.15 42.09 26.97
C VAL A 558 -11.20 41.53 27.93
N ASP A 559 -12.11 42.36 28.45
CA ASP A 559 -13.18 41.90 29.36
C ASP A 559 -14.04 40.78 28.75
N ARG A 560 -14.42 40.91 27.47
CA ARG A 560 -15.19 39.88 26.76
C ARG A 560 -14.35 38.62 26.50
N PHE A 561 -13.08 38.80 26.15
CA PHE A 561 -12.15 37.72 25.86
C PHE A 561 -11.86 36.89 27.11
N GLU A 562 -11.56 37.54 28.23
CA GLU A 562 -11.36 36.89 29.53
C GLU A 562 -12.61 36.17 30.00
N GLU A 563 -13.79 36.78 29.85
CA GLU A 563 -15.06 36.13 30.20
C GLU A 563 -15.31 34.88 29.35
N HIS A 564 -15.06 34.94 28.04
CA HIS A 564 -15.19 33.80 27.13
C HIS A 564 -14.24 32.66 27.53
N LEU A 565 -12.99 32.96 27.88
CA LEU A 565 -12.03 31.95 28.38
C LEU A 565 -12.44 31.39 29.75
N ARG A 566 -12.92 32.24 30.66
CA ARG A 566 -13.33 31.84 32.01
C ARG A 566 -14.55 30.95 32.01
N THR A 567 -15.52 31.24 31.13
CA THR A 567 -16.75 30.46 30.95
C THR A 567 -16.60 29.30 29.96
N ARG A 568 -15.44 29.22 29.28
CA ARG A 568 -15.11 28.16 28.31
C ARG A 568 -16.11 28.13 27.15
N GLU A 569 -16.59 29.29 26.71
CA GLU A 569 -17.60 29.42 25.64
C GLU A 569 -17.14 28.74 24.32
N GLY A 570 -15.84 28.79 24.01
CA GLY A 570 -15.26 28.14 22.83
C GLY A 570 -15.09 26.63 22.93
N ALA A 571 -15.23 26.03 24.12
CA ALA A 571 -14.94 24.61 24.34
C ALA A 571 -15.86 23.69 23.52
N ALA A 572 -17.12 24.08 23.32
CA ALA A 572 -18.05 23.33 22.48
C ALA A 572 -17.58 23.30 21.01
N ARG A 573 -17.14 24.44 20.46
CA ARG A 573 -16.63 24.53 19.09
C ARG A 573 -15.39 23.67 18.88
N VAL A 574 -14.46 23.71 19.85
CA VAL A 574 -13.25 22.87 19.84
C VAL A 574 -13.62 21.40 19.92
N ALA A 575 -14.53 21.00 20.81
CA ALA A 575 -14.97 19.62 20.95
C ALA A 575 -15.61 19.08 19.65
N GLU A 576 -16.41 19.88 18.96
CA GLU A 576 -16.97 19.49 17.67
C GLU A 576 -15.92 19.28 16.58
N ASP A 577 -14.86 20.09 16.56
CA ASP A 577 -13.73 19.87 15.64
C ASP A 577 -13.01 18.57 15.99
N VAL A 578 -12.78 18.28 17.27
CA VAL A 578 -12.20 17.00 17.73
C VAL A 578 -13.08 15.81 17.32
N ASP A 579 -14.41 15.89 17.52
CA ASP A 579 -15.35 14.84 17.09
C ASP A 579 -15.28 14.63 15.57
N SER A 580 -15.17 15.71 14.79
CA SER A 580 -15.02 15.62 13.33
C SER A 580 -13.67 15.02 12.92
N ALA A 581 -12.63 15.23 13.74
CA ALA A 581 -11.32 14.61 13.58
C ALA A 581 -11.42 13.09 13.81
N ASP A 582 -12.08 12.67 14.89
CA ASP A 582 -12.30 11.25 15.23
C ASP A 582 -13.12 10.53 14.13
N LEU A 583 -14.20 11.15 13.66
CA LEU A 583 -15.00 10.63 12.54
C LEU A 583 -14.18 10.52 11.25
N SER A 584 -13.24 11.44 11.05
CA SER A 584 -12.32 11.42 9.91
C SER A 584 -11.15 10.45 10.13
N GLY A 585 -11.01 9.85 11.31
CA GLY A 585 -9.92 8.93 11.71
C GLY A 585 -8.60 9.63 12.03
N VAL A 586 -8.64 10.92 12.40
CA VAL A 586 -7.48 11.77 12.70
C VAL A 586 -7.10 11.56 14.16
N SER A 587 -5.85 11.18 14.41
CA SER A 587 -5.39 10.83 15.75
C SER A 587 -4.16 11.63 16.20
N GLY A 588 -3.75 12.66 15.44
CA GLY A 588 -2.57 13.48 15.74
C GLY A 588 -2.48 14.71 14.85
N THR A 589 -1.58 15.64 15.21
CA THR A 589 -1.40 16.94 14.55
C THR A 589 0.02 17.14 13.99
N PRO A 590 0.18 17.93 12.92
CA PRO A 590 -0.88 18.37 12.02
C PRO A 590 -1.38 17.19 11.17
N THR A 591 -2.68 17.16 10.88
CA THR A 591 -3.23 16.28 9.83
C THR A 591 -3.87 17.13 8.75
N PHE A 592 -3.40 16.96 7.51
CA PHE A 592 -3.88 17.72 6.36
C PHE A 592 -4.84 16.91 5.50
N PHE A 593 -5.87 17.59 4.99
CA PHE A 593 -6.70 17.12 3.91
C PHE A 593 -6.63 18.08 2.73
N VAL A 594 -6.38 17.58 1.51
CA VAL A 594 -6.37 18.38 0.28
C VAL A 594 -7.54 17.95 -0.60
N ASN A 595 -8.53 18.83 -0.77
CA ASN A 595 -9.83 18.54 -1.40
C ASN A 595 -10.48 17.29 -0.78
N GLY A 596 -10.53 17.25 0.55
CA GLY A 596 -11.14 16.15 1.31
C GLY A 596 -10.33 14.85 1.38
N ARG A 597 -9.18 14.75 0.71
CA ARG A 597 -8.26 13.58 0.80
C ARG A 597 -7.23 13.77 1.89
N ARG A 598 -7.02 12.77 2.73
CA ARG A 598 -5.96 12.80 3.73
C ARG A 598 -4.57 12.77 3.09
N HIS A 599 -3.68 13.62 3.58
CA HIS A 599 -2.25 13.56 3.29
C HIS A 599 -1.56 12.60 4.26
N HIS A 600 -0.94 11.54 3.74
CA HIS A 600 -0.21 10.54 4.53
C HIS A 600 1.32 10.68 4.43
N GLY A 601 1.81 11.70 3.72
CA GLY A 601 3.24 11.99 3.60
C GLY A 601 3.81 12.59 4.88
N ALA A 602 5.14 12.77 4.91
CA ALA A 602 5.75 13.63 5.92
C ALA A 602 5.10 15.03 5.87
N TYR A 603 5.12 15.78 6.95
CA TYR A 603 4.50 17.12 7.01
C TYR A 603 5.48 18.21 6.54
N ASP A 604 6.24 17.92 5.49
CA ASP A 604 7.26 18.82 4.94
C ASP A 604 6.77 19.58 3.70
N ILE A 605 7.49 20.66 3.36
CA ILE A 605 7.20 21.52 2.21
C ILE A 605 7.08 20.72 0.90
N GLU A 606 7.98 19.77 0.67
CA GLU A 606 8.08 19.07 -0.61
C GLU A 606 6.84 18.22 -0.85
N SER A 607 6.43 17.45 0.17
CA SER A 607 5.31 16.53 0.13
C SER A 607 3.95 17.24 0.06
N LEU A 608 3.72 18.28 0.87
CA LEU A 608 2.47 19.03 0.85
C LEU A 608 2.33 19.84 -0.45
N THR A 609 3.44 20.43 -0.93
CA THR A 609 3.47 21.09 -2.25
C THR A 609 3.18 20.10 -3.38
N ALA A 610 3.73 18.88 -3.31
CA ALA A 610 3.42 17.85 -4.29
C ALA A 610 1.93 17.45 -4.27
N ALA A 611 1.33 17.35 -3.08
CA ALA A 611 -0.10 17.06 -2.92
C ALA A 611 -0.98 18.17 -3.53
N VAL A 612 -0.67 19.44 -3.25
CA VAL A 612 -1.37 20.61 -3.82
C VAL A 612 -1.21 20.69 -5.34
N LYS A 613 0.01 20.52 -5.86
CA LYS A 613 0.26 20.49 -7.31
C LYS A 613 -0.52 19.36 -7.98
N ALA A 614 -0.53 18.17 -7.38
CA ALA A 614 -1.30 17.04 -7.88
C ALA A 614 -2.82 17.32 -7.86
N ALA A 615 -3.32 18.02 -6.84
CA ALA A 615 -4.71 18.44 -6.74
C ALA A 615 -5.08 19.49 -7.80
N LYS A 616 -4.22 20.49 -8.05
CA LYS A 616 -4.39 21.48 -9.12
C LYS A 616 -4.47 20.85 -10.49
N VAL A 617 -3.55 19.95 -10.80
CA VAL A 617 -3.54 19.23 -12.08
C VAL A 617 -4.85 18.46 -12.28
N ARG A 618 -5.43 17.88 -11.21
CA ARG A 618 -6.73 17.20 -11.29
C ARG A 618 -7.85 18.15 -11.57
N ALA A 619 -7.94 19.22 -10.78
CA ALA A 619 -9.04 20.16 -10.89
C ALA A 619 -9.03 20.88 -12.25
N ALA A 620 -7.86 21.16 -12.82
CA ALA A 620 -7.71 21.65 -14.20
C ALA A 620 -8.03 20.62 -15.29
N VAL A 621 -8.08 19.32 -14.97
CA VAL A 621 -8.49 18.24 -15.89
C VAL A 621 -10.00 17.99 -15.82
N THR A 622 -10.63 18.28 -14.67
CA THR A 622 -12.08 18.10 -14.44
C THR A 622 -12.92 19.34 -14.70
N ALA A 623 -12.32 20.53 -14.64
CA ALA A 623 -12.90 21.79 -15.13
C ALA A 623 -12.89 21.81 -16.67
#